data_AF-A0AAU8K3V7-F1
#
_entry.id   AF-A0AAU8K3V7-F1
#
_cell.length_a   1.000
_cell.length_b   1.000
_cell.length_c   1.000
_cell.angle_alpha   90.00
_cell.angle_beta   90.00
_cell.angle_gamma   90.00
#
_symmetry.space_group_name_H-M   'P 1'
#
loop_
_entity.id
_entity.type
_entity.pdbx_description
1 polymer ?
#
loop_
_entity_poly.entity_id
_entity_poly.type
_entity_poly.pdbx_seq_one_letter_code
_entity_poly.pdbx_strand_id
1 'polypeptide(L)' 'MAYRYRCGECGFKTGWLSESQGEQQQMEHYSKRHPGLLPGGLVETNHKDPSGGFGCAEVVGVLVVLLLLAASCRR' A
#
# COMPACT_ATOMS: atom_id res chain seq x y z
N MET A 1 3.48 -6.59 2.17
CA MET A 1 3.65 -5.48 1.20
C MET A 1 3.05 -5.90 -0.12
N ALA A 2 2.38 -4.99 -0.82
CA ALA A 2 1.83 -5.28 -2.15
C ALA A 2 2.47 -4.36 -3.19
N TYR A 3 2.64 -4.89 -4.40
CA TYR A 3 3.37 -4.23 -5.49
C TYR A 3 2.43 -4.07 -6.68
N ARG A 4 2.58 -2.96 -7.40
CA ARG A 4 1.88 -2.71 -8.66
C ARG A 4 2.88 -2.25 -9.70
N TYR A 5 2.93 -2.97 -10.81
CA TYR A 5 3.83 -2.68 -11.93
C TYR A 5 3.06 -1.92 -13.00
N ARG A 6 3.66 -0.86 -13.55
CA ARG A 6 3.15 -0.08 -14.69
C ARG A 6 4.03 -0.27 -15.90
N CYS A 7 3.42 -0.45 -17.07
CA CYS A 7 4.10 -0.40 -18.36
C CYS A 7 4.42 1.06 -18.74
N GLY A 8 5.66 1.31 -19.16
CA GLY A 8 6.10 2.63 -19.62
C GLY A 8 5.54 3.01 -20.99
N GLU A 9 5.20 2.01 -21.81
CA GLU A 9 4.86 2.20 -23.23
C GLU A 9 3.36 2.43 -23.48
N CYS A 10 2.49 1.76 -22.72
CA CYS A 10 1.05 1.74 -23.04
C CYS A 10 0.10 1.95 -21.85
N GLY A 11 0.62 2.31 -20.67
CA GLY A 11 -0.20 2.61 -19.49
C GLY A 11 -0.88 1.40 -18.84
N PHE A 12 -0.58 0.17 -19.28
CA PHE A 12 -0.99 -1.06 -18.60
C PHE A 12 -0.49 -1.06 -17.15
N LYS A 13 -1.29 -1.59 -16.23
CA LYS A 13 -0.95 -1.70 -14.81
C LYS A 13 -1.47 -3.00 -14.22
N THR A 14 -0.67 -3.66 -13.40
CA THR A 14 -1.09 -4.86 -12.67
C THR A 14 -2.04 -4.51 -11.51
N GLY A 15 -2.70 -5.53 -10.96
CA GLY A 15 -3.26 -5.44 -9.62
C GLY A 15 -2.18 -5.18 -8.56
N TRP A 16 -2.62 -4.99 -7.32
CA TRP A 16 -1.72 -5.06 -6.16
C TRP A 16 -1.44 -6.54 -5.89
N LEU A 17 -0.21 -6.99 -6.15
CA LEU A 17 0.20 -8.39 -6.10
C LEU A 17 1.44 -8.57 -5.22
N SER A 18 1.89 -9.81 -5.01
CA SER A 18 3.27 -10.00 -4.57
C SER A 18 4.24 -9.47 -5.62
N GLU A 19 5.47 -9.18 -5.20
CA GLU A 19 6.54 -8.74 -6.11
C GLU A 19 6.72 -9.71 -7.27
N SER A 20 6.87 -11.01 -6.96
CA SER A 20 7.05 -12.08 -7.95
C SER A 20 5.89 -12.20 -8.94
N GLN A 21 4.65 -12.10 -8.48
CA GLN A 21 3.47 -12.17 -9.34
C GLN A 21 3.36 -10.94 -10.25
N GLY A 22 3.69 -9.76 -9.71
CA GLY A 22 3.68 -8.52 -10.48
C GLY A 22 4.77 -8.50 -11.56
N GLU A 23 5.98 -8.94 -11.23
CA GLU A 23 7.10 -9.06 -12.18
C GLU A 23 6.75 -10.04 -13.31
N GLN A 24 6.21 -11.22 -12.97
CA GLN A 24 5.82 -12.21 -13.97
C GLN A 24 4.73 -11.69 -14.92
N GLN A 25 3.70 -11.01 -14.40
CA GLN A 25 2.67 -10.39 -15.24
C GLN A 25 3.23 -9.25 -16.10
N GLN A 26 4.21 -8.48 -15.60
CA GLN A 26 4.85 -7.43 -16.39
C GLN A 26 5.67 -8.03 -17.54
N MET A 27 6.45 -9.09 -17.29
CA MET A 27 7.21 -9.79 -18.33
C MET A 27 6.29 -10.40 -19.39
N GLU A 28 5.21 -11.05 -18.97
CA GLU A 28 4.22 -11.62 -19.89
C GLU A 28 3.52 -10.53 -20.72
N HIS A 29 3.23 -9.38 -20.12
CA HIS A 29 2.71 -8.23 -20.84
C HIS A 29 3.69 -7.73 -21.89
N TYR A 30 4.96 -7.54 -21.55
CA TYR A 30 5.98 -7.07 -22.50
C TYR A 30 6.22 -8.08 -23.63
N SER A 31 6.30 -9.38 -23.34
CA SER A 31 6.50 -10.39 -24.39
C SER A 31 5.35 -10.43 -25.41
N LYS A 32 4.12 -10.18 -24.97
CA LYS A 32 2.92 -10.18 -25.84
C LYS A 32 2.66 -8.85 -26.54
N ARG A 33 2.85 -7.73 -25.85
CA ARG A 33 2.43 -6.39 -26.30
C ARG A 33 3.59 -5.56 -26.86
N HIS A 34 4.82 -5.86 -26.43
CA HIS A 34 6.04 -5.12 -26.73
C HIS A 34 7.20 -6.08 -27.07
N PRO A 35 7.06 -6.94 -28.09
CA PRO A 35 8.07 -7.95 -28.40
C PRO A 35 9.41 -7.29 -28.75
N GLY A 36 10.47 -7.75 -28.09
CA GLY A 36 11.84 -7.23 -28.29
C GLY A 36 12.18 -5.97 -27.48
N LEU A 37 11.22 -5.40 -26.73
CA LEU A 37 11.51 -4.31 -25.80
C LEU A 37 11.77 -4.85 -24.39
N LEU A 38 12.80 -4.30 -23.76
CA LEU A 38 13.09 -4.55 -22.35
C LEU A 38 12.05 -3.86 -21.47
N PRO A 39 11.66 -4.47 -20.33
CA PRO A 39 10.78 -3.82 -19.37
C PRO A 39 11.40 -2.52 -18.83
N GLY A 40 10.81 -1.37 -19.17
CA GLY A 40 11.22 -0.04 -18.70
C GLY A 40 10.21 0.63 -17.76
N GLY A 41 9.30 -0.15 -17.18
CA GLY A 41 8.17 0.34 -16.40
C GLY A 41 8.50 0.86 -15.00
N LEU A 42 7.47 1.37 -14.30
CA LEU A 42 7.59 1.83 -12.91
C LEU A 42 6.97 0.82 -11.93
N VAL A 43 7.52 0.73 -10.72
CA VAL A 43 6.99 -0.13 -9.65
C VAL A 43 6.48 0.75 -8.50
N GLU A 44 5.21 0.54 -8.15
CA GLU A 44 4.58 1.17 -6.99
C GLU A 44 4.56 0.17 -5.83
N THR A 45 4.94 0.62 -4.64
CA THR A 45 4.89 -0.19 -3.41
C THR A 45 3.77 0.32 -2.50
N ASN A 46 2.92 -0.60 -2.04
CA ASN A 46 1.91 -0.34 -1.05
C ASN A 46 2.36 -0.93 0.29
N HIS A 47 2.76 -0.01 1.17
CA HIS A 47 3.14 -0.31 2.55
C HIS A 47 1.95 -0.18 3.50
N LYS A 48 0.72 -0.39 3.01
CA LYS A 48 -0.45 -0.32 3.88
C LYS A 48 -0.40 -1.54 4.80
N ASP A 49 0.02 -1.27 6.02
CA ASP A 49 0.10 -2.24 7.09
C ASP A 49 -1.31 -2.83 7.33
N PRO A 50 -1.51 -4.17 7.22
CA PRO A 50 -2.79 -4.78 7.55
C PRO A 50 -3.10 -4.70 9.05
N SER A 51 -2.07 -4.47 9.88
CA SER A 51 -2.18 -4.14 11.28
C SER A 51 -2.48 -2.64 11.40
N GLY A 52 -3.74 -2.29 11.61
CA GLY A 52 -4.17 -0.93 11.89
C GLY A 52 -3.27 -0.29 12.94
N GLY A 53 -2.48 0.70 12.52
CA GLY A 53 -1.73 1.52 13.45
C GLY A 53 -2.71 2.20 14.39
N PHE A 54 -2.44 2.13 15.69
CA PHE A 54 -3.15 2.90 16.70
C PHE A 54 -3.12 4.37 16.29
N GLY A 55 -4.21 4.81 15.65
CA GLY A 55 -4.26 6.14 15.05
C GLY A 55 -4.28 7.19 16.15
N CYS A 56 -3.95 8.43 15.81
CA CYS A 56 -4.10 9.56 16.73
C CYS A 56 -5.49 9.60 17.41
N ALA A 57 -6.52 9.07 16.76
CA ALA A 57 -7.85 8.91 17.34
C ALA A 57 -7.90 8.03 18.61
N GLU A 58 -7.14 6.94 18.67
CA GLU A 58 -7.09 6.09 19.86
C GLU A 58 -6.34 6.78 21.00
N VAL A 59 -5.23 7.45 20.70
CA VAL A 59 -4.49 8.24 21.69
C VAL A 59 -5.34 9.37 22.26
N VAL A 60 -6.09 10.08 21.39
CA VAL A 60 -7.03 11.12 21.79
C VAL A 60 -8.16 10.54 22.65
N GLY A 61 -8.71 9.39 22.27
CA GLY A 61 -9.74 8.70 23.05
C GLY A 61 -9.28 8.37 24.47
N VAL A 62 -8.08 7.79 24.63
CA VAL A 62 -7.50 7.48 25.94
C VAL A 62 -7.28 8.76 26.77
N LEU A 63 -6.76 9.82 26.15
CA LEU A 63 -6.55 11.11 26.80
C LEU A 63 -7.87 11.72 27.31
N VAL A 64 -8.92 11.70 26.50
CA VAL A 64 -10.25 12.21 26.88
C VAL A 64 -10.81 11.43 28.06
N VAL A 65 -10.71 10.09 28.03
CA VAL A 65 -11.17 9.24 29.14
C VAL A 65 -10.41 9.54 30.43
N LEU A 66 -9.08 9.68 30.36
CA LEU A 66 -8.25 10.01 31.52
C LEU A 66 -8.63 11.38 32.12
N LEU A 67 -8.89 12.38 31.27
CA LEU A 67 -9.32 13.71 31.71
C LEU A 67 -10.70 13.66 32.39
N LEU A 68 -11.64 12.89 31.87
CA LEU A 68 -12.96 12.70 32.49
C LEU A 68 -12.85 12.03 33.86
N LEU A 69 -12.02 10.99 33.98
CA LEU A 69 -11.76 10.33 35.26
C LEU A 69 -11.10 11.28 36.26
N ALA A 70 -10.07 12.01 35.84
CA ALA A 70 -9.40 12.99 36.68
C ALA A 70 -10.34 14.11 37.16
N ALA A 71 -11.24 14.58 36.30
CA ALA A 71 -12.26 15.56 36.66
C ALA A 71 -13.30 14.98 37.63
N SER A 72 -13.65 13.70 37.48
CA SER A 72 -14.61 13.00 38.33
C SER A 72 -14.05 12.68 39.72
N CYS A 73 -12.75 12.37 39.82
CA CYS A 73 -12.07 12.11 41.09
C CYS A 73 -11.73 13.39 41.88
N ARG A 74 -11.94 14.57 41.31
CA ARG A 74 -11.70 15.87 41.95
C ARG A 74 -12.99 16.49 42.54
N ARG A 75 -14.05 15.69 42.69
CA ARG A 75 -15.30 16.03 43.37
C ARG A 75 -15.32 15.56 44.81
#